data_AF-L2FYK7-F1
#
_entry.id   AF-L2FYK7-F1
#
_cell.length_a   1.000
_cell.length_b   1.000
_cell.length_c   1.000
_cell.angle_alpha   90.00
_cell.angle_beta   90.00
_cell.angle_gamma   90.00
#
_symmetry.space_group_name_H-M   'P 1'
#
loop_
_entity.id
_entity.type
_entity.pdbx_description
1 polymer ?
#
loop_
_entity_poly.entity_id
_entity_poly.type
_entity_poly.pdbx_seq_one_letter_code
_entity_poly.pdbx_strand_id
1 'polypeptide(L)'
;MSKLQDRKTTHDSLSKAMKHDGQVIEAFRTESGDVHVPTPAVPASERAILVDPRGLSLVPQPKSDPLNPLNWSKSENALILLIDCYAGLLSIYLTTAPVASLPLLQEHFNISHSKLKWSLGVPSLGLAIVILLFAGFSDIWGRRPVLLGTTLIALVATGCTTTANLPYGAYLVLRLLQGIGAGPALNVGFAIVQDITY
;
A
#
# COMPACT_ATOMS: atom_id res chain seq x y z
N MET A 1 18.03 61.92 -44.97
CA MET A 1 18.36 60.66 -45.70
C MET A 1 19.34 59.73 -44.95
N SER A 2 19.48 59.81 -43.62
CA SER A 2 20.53 59.06 -42.87
C SER A 2 20.04 57.87 -42.02
N LYS A 3 18.74 57.63 -41.90
CA LYS A 3 18.19 56.54 -41.05
C LYS A 3 17.72 55.28 -41.80
N LEU A 4 17.80 55.28 -43.14
CA LEU A 4 17.38 54.13 -43.97
C LEU A 4 18.54 53.25 -44.46
N GLN A 5 19.79 53.75 -44.38
CA GLN A 5 20.99 52.99 -44.78
C GLN A 5 21.40 51.96 -43.71
N ASP A 6 21.22 52.30 -42.43
CA ASP A 6 21.68 51.52 -41.27
C ASP A 6 20.82 50.27 -40.95
N ARG A 7 19.57 50.28 -41.43
CA ARG A 7 18.65 49.14 -41.26
C ARG A 7 18.93 48.00 -42.24
N LYS A 8 19.57 48.28 -43.38
CA LYS A 8 19.94 47.26 -44.38
C LYS A 8 21.22 46.51 -44.00
N THR A 9 22.22 47.22 -43.46
CA THR A 9 23.48 46.62 -42.99
C THR A 9 23.29 45.64 -41.85
N THR A 10 22.37 45.93 -40.91
CA THR A 10 22.06 45.06 -39.77
C THR A 10 21.37 43.74 -40.20
N HIS A 11 20.54 43.78 -41.25
CA HIS A 11 19.81 42.61 -41.75
C HIS A 11 20.72 41.65 -42.54
N ASP A 12 21.72 42.18 -43.25
CA ASP A 12 22.73 41.38 -43.96
C ASP A 12 23.71 40.67 -43.01
N SER A 13 24.06 41.29 -41.88
CA SER A 13 24.90 40.66 -40.85
C SER A 13 24.23 39.46 -40.15
N LEU A 14 22.91 39.51 -39.93
CA LEU A 14 22.16 38.41 -39.31
C LEU A 14 21.95 37.23 -40.27
N SER A 15 21.70 37.51 -41.55
CA SER A 15 21.59 36.48 -42.60
C SER A 15 22.90 35.70 -42.79
N LYS A 16 24.05 36.39 -42.68
CA LYS A 16 25.37 35.77 -42.82
C LYS A 16 25.76 34.89 -41.61
N ALA A 17 25.31 35.25 -40.40
CA ALA A 17 25.51 34.44 -39.19
C ALA A 17 24.65 33.16 -39.20
N MET A 18 23.38 33.25 -39.62
CA MET A 18 22.49 32.08 -39.72
C MET A 18 22.94 31.06 -40.78
N LYS A 19 23.65 31.51 -41.83
CA LYS A 19 24.20 30.63 -42.87
C LYS A 19 25.45 29.86 -42.42
N HIS A 20 26.22 30.43 -41.49
CA HIS A 20 27.41 29.79 -40.92
C HIS A 20 27.02 28.69 -39.90
N ASP A 21 25.97 28.90 -39.10
CA ASP A 21 25.43 27.87 -38.20
C ASP A 21 24.81 26.70 -38.99
N GLY A 22 24.12 26.98 -40.10
CA GLY A 22 23.56 25.95 -40.98
C GLY A 22 24.61 24.99 -41.56
N GLN A 23 25.80 25.50 -41.89
CA GLN A 23 26.92 24.68 -42.38
C GLN A 23 27.57 23.84 -41.27
N VAL A 24 27.59 24.30 -40.03
CA VAL A 24 28.10 23.54 -38.88
C VAL A 24 27.17 22.36 -38.55
N ILE A 25 25.86 22.52 -38.76
CA ILE A 25 24.86 21.47 -38.52
C ILE A 25 24.89 20.39 -39.64
N GLU A 26 25.19 20.77 -40.88
CA GLU A 26 25.38 19.80 -41.99
C GLU A 26 26.73 19.06 -41.92
N ALA A 27 27.79 19.72 -41.46
CA ALA A 27 29.08 19.07 -41.25
C ALA A 27 28.98 17.96 -40.18
N PHE A 28 28.16 18.15 -39.14
CA PHE A 28 27.94 17.16 -38.09
C PHE A 28 27.06 15.98 -38.52
N ARG A 29 26.34 16.09 -39.65
CA ARG A 29 25.47 15.01 -40.15
C ARG A 29 26.17 14.07 -41.14
N THR A 30 27.32 14.47 -41.69
CA THR A 30 27.98 13.70 -42.77
C THR A 30 29.12 12.81 -42.26
N GLU A 31 29.60 12.99 -41.03
CA GLU A 31 30.56 12.08 -40.38
C GLU A 31 29.88 10.94 -39.61
N SER A 32 29.04 10.17 -40.29
CA SER A 32 28.71 8.82 -39.85
C SER A 32 29.69 7.85 -40.52
N GLY A 33 30.68 7.38 -39.78
CA GLY A 33 31.65 6.38 -40.24
C GLY A 33 32.18 5.54 -39.08
N ASP A 34 31.60 4.36 -38.89
CA ASP A 34 32.08 3.18 -38.16
C ASP A 34 32.96 3.39 -36.91
N VAL A 35 32.32 3.53 -35.75
CA VAL A 35 32.93 3.15 -34.47
C VAL A 35 32.05 2.10 -33.80
N HIS A 36 32.48 0.84 -33.91
CA HIS A 36 31.99 -0.26 -33.10
C HIS A 36 32.40 -0.02 -31.63
N VAL A 37 31.53 0.65 -30.88
CA VAL A 37 31.58 0.63 -29.41
C VAL A 37 30.88 -0.66 -28.98
N PRO A 38 31.55 -1.59 -28.27
CA PRO A 38 30.85 -2.72 -27.65
C PRO A 38 30.05 -2.16 -26.47
N THR A 39 28.79 -1.80 -26.73
CA THR A 39 27.82 -1.47 -25.69
C THR A 39 27.56 -2.75 -24.87
N PRO A 40 27.73 -2.74 -23.54
CA PRO A 40 27.36 -3.87 -22.71
C PRO A 40 25.86 -4.12 -22.90
N ALA A 41 25.50 -5.37 -23.23
CA ALA A 41 24.15 -5.79 -23.52
C ALA A 41 23.16 -5.23 -22.50
N VAL A 42 22.36 -4.23 -22.89
CA VAL A 42 21.20 -3.76 -22.12
C VAL A 42 20.12 -4.83 -22.32
N PRO A 43 19.76 -5.62 -21.31
CA PRO A 43 18.80 -6.69 -21.47
C PRO A 43 17.38 -6.10 -21.54
N ALA A 44 16.72 -6.33 -22.68
CA ALA A 44 15.28 -6.39 -22.93
C ALA A 44 14.33 -5.77 -21.87
N SER A 45 13.98 -4.48 -21.99
CA SER A 45 12.70 -3.92 -21.46
C SER A 45 12.54 -2.43 -21.83
N GLU A 46 12.56 -2.08 -23.11
CA GLU A 46 12.00 -0.80 -23.58
C GLU A 46 10.46 -0.96 -23.64
N ARG A 47 9.79 -0.87 -22.48
CA ARG A 47 8.33 -0.84 -22.43
C ARG A 47 7.87 0.55 -22.86
N ALA A 48 7.20 0.63 -23.99
CA ALA A 48 6.49 1.83 -24.42
C ALA A 48 5.62 2.34 -23.26
N ILE A 49 5.91 3.54 -22.78
CA ILE A 49 5.11 4.21 -21.75
C ILE A 49 3.70 4.41 -22.31
N LEU A 50 2.70 3.77 -21.70
CA LEU A 50 1.31 3.96 -22.10
C LEU A 50 0.83 5.34 -21.61
N VAL A 51 0.21 6.06 -22.54
CA VAL A 51 -0.17 7.47 -22.40
C VAL A 51 -1.68 7.59 -22.58
N ASP A 52 -2.37 8.34 -21.71
CA ASP A 52 -3.80 8.65 -21.83
C ASP A 52 -4.06 9.45 -23.14
N PRO A 53 -5.28 9.52 -23.71
CA PRO A 53 -5.58 10.31 -24.92
C PRO A 53 -5.23 11.80 -24.81
N ARG A 54 -4.86 12.28 -23.62
CA ARG A 54 -4.40 13.64 -23.32
C ARG A 54 -2.88 13.82 -23.31
N GLY A 55 -2.11 12.78 -23.65
CA GLY A 55 -0.63 12.87 -23.69
C GLY A 55 0.04 12.76 -22.32
N LEU A 56 -0.70 12.42 -21.26
CA LEU A 56 -0.15 12.23 -19.91
C LEU A 56 0.29 10.78 -19.70
N SER A 57 1.51 10.59 -19.20
CA SER A 57 2.01 9.28 -18.80
C SER A 57 1.10 8.69 -17.74
N LEU A 58 0.64 7.45 -17.95
CA LEU A 58 -0.07 6.71 -16.91
C LEU A 58 0.91 6.37 -15.78
N VAL A 59 0.65 6.89 -14.59
CA VAL A 59 1.32 6.52 -13.34
C VAL A 59 0.27 5.80 -12.51
N PRO A 60 0.34 4.47 -12.33
CA PRO A 60 1.32 3.51 -12.82
C PRO A 60 1.09 3.03 -14.27
N GLN A 61 2.17 2.55 -14.90
CA GLN A 61 2.11 1.87 -16.19
C GLN A 61 1.26 0.59 -16.08
N PRO A 62 0.30 0.33 -16.97
CA PRO A 62 -0.47 -0.91 -17.00
C PRO A 62 0.48 -2.11 -17.12
N LYS A 63 0.75 -2.77 -15.98
CA LYS A 63 1.48 -4.04 -15.96
C LYS A 63 0.47 -5.13 -16.32
N SER A 64 0.77 -5.90 -17.37
CA SER A 64 0.04 -7.09 -17.80
C SER A 64 0.27 -8.30 -16.87
N ASP A 65 0.39 -8.05 -15.56
CA ASP A 65 0.51 -9.09 -14.55
C ASP A 65 -0.91 -9.49 -14.09
N PRO A 66 -1.33 -10.76 -14.25
CA PRO A 66 -2.64 -11.24 -13.80
C PRO A 66 -2.86 -11.12 -12.28
N LEU A 67 -1.81 -10.92 -11.47
CA LEU A 67 -1.93 -10.62 -10.04
C LEU A 67 -2.13 -9.12 -9.74
N ASN A 68 -2.21 -8.26 -10.75
CA ASN A 68 -2.43 -6.83 -10.55
C ASN A 68 -3.92 -6.55 -10.22
N PRO A 69 -4.25 -6.01 -9.03
CA PRO A 69 -5.62 -5.70 -8.63
C PRO A 69 -6.34 -4.71 -9.55
N LEU A 70 -5.58 -3.93 -10.33
CA LEU A 70 -6.11 -3.02 -11.36
C LEU A 70 -6.70 -3.75 -12.58
N ASN A 71 -6.34 -5.01 -12.81
CA ASN A 71 -6.80 -5.80 -13.96
C ASN A 71 -8.00 -6.71 -13.63
N TRP A 72 -8.42 -6.78 -12.37
CA TRP A 72 -9.55 -7.61 -11.92
C TRP A 72 -10.90 -6.95 -12.18
N SER A 73 -11.96 -7.74 -12.25
CA SER A 73 -13.33 -7.22 -12.38
C SER A 73 -13.73 -6.45 -11.11
N LYS A 74 -14.54 -5.40 -11.27
CA LYS A 74 -15.01 -4.58 -10.14
C LYS A 74 -15.73 -5.43 -9.07
N SER A 75 -16.37 -6.53 -9.47
CA SER A 75 -17.01 -7.50 -8.58
C SER A 75 -16.02 -8.31 -7.73
N GLU A 76 -14.88 -8.70 -8.30
CA GLU A 76 -13.84 -9.44 -7.56
C GLU A 76 -13.20 -8.54 -6.50
N ASN A 77 -12.87 -7.30 -6.88
CA ASN A 77 -12.37 -6.29 -5.94
C ASN A 77 -13.40 -5.98 -4.84
N ALA A 78 -14.69 -5.85 -5.20
CA ALA A 78 -15.76 -5.64 -4.23
C ALA A 78 -15.94 -6.83 -3.28
N LEU A 79 -15.81 -8.07 -3.76
CA LEU A 79 -15.90 -9.27 -2.92
C LEU A 79 -14.74 -9.35 -1.92
N ILE A 80 -13.51 -9.08 -2.36
CA ILE A 80 -12.34 -9.06 -1.49
C ILE A 80 -12.49 -7.97 -0.42
N LEU A 81 -12.94 -6.78 -0.80
CA LEU A 81 -13.22 -5.69 0.13
C LEU A 81 -14.32 -6.05 1.13
N LEU A 82 -15.37 -6.74 0.69
CA LEU A 82 -16.46 -7.17 1.55
C LEU A 82 -15.98 -8.20 2.59
N ILE A 83 -15.15 -9.17 2.17
CA ILE A 83 -14.56 -10.16 3.07
C ILE A 83 -13.69 -9.48 4.13
N ASP A 84 -12.85 -8.53 3.73
CA ASP A 84 -11.98 -7.78 4.64
C ASP A 84 -12.81 -6.92 5.62
N CYS A 85 -13.84 -6.21 5.13
CA CYS A 85 -14.75 -5.44 5.95
C CYS A 85 -15.48 -6.33 6.98
N TYR A 86 -15.95 -7.51 6.56
CA TYR A 86 -16.55 -8.49 7.47
C TYR A 86 -15.54 -8.98 8.53
N ALA A 87 -14.30 -9.24 8.15
CA ALA A 87 -13.24 -9.62 9.09
C ALA A 87 -12.91 -8.50 10.09
N GLY A 88 -12.87 -7.25 9.65
CA GLY A 88 -12.71 -6.07 10.49
C GLY A 88 -13.87 -5.88 11.47
N LEU A 89 -15.11 -6.04 10.99
CA LEU A 89 -16.30 -6.02 11.84
C LEU A 89 -16.26 -7.12 12.91
N LEU A 90 -15.92 -8.34 12.53
CA LEU A 90 -15.79 -9.47 13.46
C LEU A 90 -14.70 -9.20 14.51
N SER A 91 -13.59 -8.60 14.11
CA SER A 91 -12.47 -8.22 14.97
C SER A 91 -12.90 -7.22 16.05
N ILE A 92 -13.61 -6.16 15.65
CA ILE A 92 -14.16 -5.17 16.60
C ILE A 92 -15.24 -5.80 17.49
N TYR A 93 -16.11 -6.65 16.93
CA TYR A 93 -17.13 -7.36 17.68
C TYR A 93 -16.53 -8.21 18.80
N LEU A 94 -15.48 -8.99 18.53
CA LEU A 94 -14.81 -9.81 19.55
C LEU A 94 -14.26 -8.98 20.71
N THR A 95 -13.76 -7.77 20.44
CA THR A 95 -13.23 -6.88 21.49
C THR A 95 -14.32 -6.16 22.29
N THR A 96 -15.49 -5.92 21.70
CA THR A 96 -16.57 -5.11 22.30
C THR A 96 -17.71 -5.95 22.90
N ALA A 97 -17.98 -7.16 22.39
CA ALA A 97 -18.98 -8.08 22.93
C ALA A 97 -18.84 -8.35 24.44
N PRO A 98 -17.63 -8.45 25.02
CA PRO A 98 -17.47 -8.68 26.45
C PRO A 98 -17.99 -7.56 27.35
N VAL A 99 -18.17 -6.35 26.83
CA VAL A 99 -18.57 -5.16 27.61
C VAL A 99 -19.92 -5.39 28.29
N ALA A 100 -20.88 -6.03 27.62
CA ALA A 100 -22.17 -6.35 28.20
C ALA A 100 -22.09 -7.41 29.32
N SER A 101 -21.08 -8.29 29.26
CA SER A 101 -20.86 -9.38 30.21
C SER A 101 -19.91 -9.03 31.37
N LEU A 102 -19.43 -7.79 31.48
CA LEU A 102 -18.50 -7.37 32.53
C LEU A 102 -19.01 -7.65 33.96
N PRO A 103 -20.29 -7.42 34.31
CA PRO A 103 -20.78 -7.71 35.65
C PRO A 103 -20.69 -9.20 36.00
N LEU A 104 -21.04 -10.07 35.05
CA LEU A 104 -20.94 -11.53 35.20
C LEU A 104 -19.47 -11.96 35.36
N LEU A 105 -18.57 -11.31 34.63
CA LEU A 105 -17.14 -11.55 34.74
C LEU A 105 -16.58 -11.17 36.11
N GLN A 106 -17.08 -10.06 36.67
CA GLN A 106 -16.69 -9.59 37.99
C GLN A 106 -17.11 -10.59 39.07
N GLU A 107 -18.32 -11.14 38.97
CA GLU A 107 -18.84 -12.17 39.86
C GLU A 107 -18.08 -13.49 39.72
N HIS A 108 -17.88 -13.96 38.48
CA HIS A 108 -17.22 -15.23 38.18
C HIS A 108 -15.78 -15.30 38.70
N PHE A 109 -15.01 -14.22 38.52
CA PHE A 109 -13.62 -14.16 39.00
C PHE A 109 -13.48 -13.58 40.41
N ASN A 110 -14.58 -13.09 41.00
CA ASN A 110 -14.61 -12.40 42.30
C ASN A 110 -13.52 -11.31 42.41
N ILE A 111 -13.45 -10.42 41.41
CA ILE A 111 -12.40 -9.40 41.27
C ILE A 111 -12.90 -7.98 41.59
N SER A 112 -11.97 -7.12 42.02
CA SER A 112 -12.23 -5.68 42.17
C SER A 112 -12.44 -4.98 40.80
N HIS A 113 -13.21 -3.89 40.79
CA HIS A 113 -13.43 -3.03 39.62
C HIS A 113 -12.14 -2.54 38.95
N SER A 114 -11.04 -2.36 39.69
CA SER A 114 -9.75 -2.00 39.09
C SER A 114 -9.18 -3.11 38.21
N LYS A 115 -9.35 -4.38 38.62
CA LYS A 115 -8.92 -5.53 37.80
C LYS A 115 -9.84 -5.70 36.60
N LEU A 116 -11.16 -5.54 36.77
CA LEU A 116 -12.13 -5.63 35.68
C LEU A 116 -11.78 -4.74 34.47
N LYS A 117 -11.27 -3.52 34.71
CA LYS A 117 -10.82 -2.60 33.64
C LYS A 117 -9.67 -3.16 32.81
N TRP A 118 -8.77 -3.95 33.40
CA TRP A 118 -7.68 -4.58 32.65
C TRP A 118 -8.18 -5.61 31.64
N SER A 119 -9.33 -6.27 31.88
CA SER A 119 -9.93 -7.22 30.92
C SER A 119 -10.34 -6.58 29.58
N LEU A 120 -10.53 -5.26 29.55
CA LEU A 120 -10.77 -4.48 28.33
C LEU A 120 -9.51 -3.76 27.85
N GLY A 121 -8.69 -3.25 28.77
CA GLY A 121 -7.46 -2.54 28.40
C GLY A 121 -6.42 -3.44 27.72
N VAL A 122 -6.24 -4.67 28.20
CA VAL A 122 -5.27 -5.63 27.65
C VAL A 122 -5.51 -5.96 26.17
N PRO A 123 -6.72 -6.35 25.72
CA PRO A 123 -6.97 -6.58 24.29
C PRO A 123 -6.78 -5.32 23.45
N SER A 124 -7.13 -4.13 23.95
CA SER A 124 -6.89 -2.86 23.26
C SER A 124 -5.38 -2.55 23.12
N LEU A 125 -4.57 -2.87 24.13
CA LEU A 125 -3.11 -2.73 24.04
C LEU A 125 -2.52 -3.68 22.99
N GLY A 126 -2.97 -4.94 22.96
CA GLY A 126 -2.56 -5.91 21.95
C GLY A 126 -2.90 -5.44 20.53
N LEU A 127 -4.10 -4.89 20.36
CA LEU A 127 -4.55 -4.30 19.10
C LEU A 127 -3.65 -3.12 18.68
N ALA A 128 -3.36 -2.19 19.59
CA ALA A 128 -2.52 -1.03 19.31
C ALA A 128 -1.10 -1.44 18.90
N ILE A 129 -0.49 -2.38 19.62
CA ILE A 129 0.84 -2.91 19.31
C ILE A 129 0.85 -3.53 17.92
N VAL A 130 -0.16 -4.33 17.59
CA VAL A 130 -0.22 -5.00 16.29
C VAL A 130 -0.44 -4.02 15.15
N ILE A 131 -1.32 -3.03 15.28
CA ILE A 131 -1.53 -2.03 14.24
C ILE A 131 -0.22 -1.30 13.94
N LEU A 132 0.57 -0.97 14.98
CA LEU A 132 1.87 -0.30 14.82
C LEU A 132 2.92 -1.20 14.14
N LEU A 133 3.00 -2.47 14.53
CA LEU A 133 4.01 -3.40 14.00
C LEU A 133 3.66 -3.93 12.60
N PHE A 134 2.39 -4.21 12.34
CA PHE A 134 1.93 -4.80 11.08
C PHE A 134 1.74 -3.78 9.96
N ALA A 135 1.85 -2.48 10.25
CA ALA A 135 1.84 -1.41 9.24
C ALA A 135 2.91 -1.63 8.15
N GLY A 136 4.11 -2.10 8.51
CA GLY A 136 5.16 -2.44 7.53
C GLY A 136 5.29 -3.93 7.24
N PHE A 137 4.78 -4.80 8.11
CA PHE A 137 4.92 -6.25 7.96
C PHE A 137 4.02 -6.83 6.86
N SER A 138 2.87 -6.18 6.59
CA SER A 138 1.95 -6.56 5.51
C SER A 138 2.59 -6.52 4.12
N ASP A 139 3.59 -5.66 3.94
CA ASP A 139 4.23 -5.43 2.64
C ASP A 139 5.30 -6.50 2.32
N ILE A 140 5.84 -7.17 3.35
CA ILE A 140 6.92 -8.15 3.20
C ILE A 140 6.36 -9.58 3.06
N TRP A 141 5.31 -9.94 3.81
CA TRP A 141 4.83 -11.32 3.93
C TRP A 141 3.58 -11.62 3.08
N GLY A 142 3.02 -10.61 2.42
CA GLY A 142 1.80 -10.72 1.65
C GLY A 142 0.54 -10.67 2.52
N ARG A 143 -0.52 -10.06 1.99
CA ARG A 143 -1.71 -9.67 2.77
C ARG A 143 -2.63 -10.83 3.14
N ARG A 144 -2.73 -11.85 2.27
CA ARG A 144 -3.58 -13.04 2.46
C ARG A 144 -3.15 -13.97 3.62
N PRO A 145 -1.89 -14.45 3.69
CA PRO A 145 -1.48 -15.38 4.74
C PRO A 145 -1.47 -14.71 6.13
N VAL A 146 -1.14 -13.42 6.19
CA VAL A 146 -1.19 -12.65 7.45
C VAL A 146 -2.60 -12.63 8.01
N LEU A 147 -3.59 -12.28 7.20
CA LEU A 147 -4.99 -12.18 7.64
C LEU A 147 -5.53 -13.53 8.11
N LEU A 148 -5.27 -14.61 7.35
CA LEU A 148 -5.69 -15.97 7.74
C LEU A 148 -4.99 -16.44 9.01
N GLY A 149 -3.68 -16.22 9.13
CA GLY A 149 -2.91 -16.62 10.30
C GLY A 149 -3.39 -15.93 11.58
N THR A 150 -3.68 -14.63 11.51
CA THR A 150 -4.10 -13.86 12.68
C THR A 150 -5.55 -14.12 13.05
N THR A 151 -6.42 -14.36 12.07
CA THR A 151 -7.79 -14.85 12.33
C THR A 151 -7.79 -16.22 13.00
N LEU A 152 -6.91 -17.15 12.60
CA LEU A 152 -6.77 -18.44 13.27
C LEU A 152 -6.33 -18.29 14.73
N ILE A 153 -5.35 -17.42 15.00
CA ILE A 153 -4.91 -17.11 16.37
C ILE A 153 -6.07 -16.53 17.18
N ALA A 154 -6.85 -15.60 16.62
CA ALA A 154 -8.02 -15.02 17.28
C ALA A 154 -9.10 -16.08 17.58
N LEU A 155 -9.36 -17.00 16.65
CA LEU A 155 -10.32 -18.10 16.83
C LEU A 155 -9.89 -19.05 17.94
N VAL A 156 -8.63 -19.49 17.94
CA VAL A 156 -8.08 -20.37 18.98
C VAL A 156 -8.14 -19.68 20.34
N ALA A 157 -7.71 -18.42 20.41
CA ALA A 157 -7.77 -17.65 21.65
C ALA A 157 -9.21 -17.52 22.17
N THR A 158 -10.18 -17.27 21.27
CA THR A 158 -11.61 -17.22 21.63
C THR A 158 -12.11 -18.55 22.16
N GLY A 159 -11.83 -19.66 21.49
CA GLY A 159 -12.22 -21.00 21.96
C GLY A 159 -11.61 -21.31 23.34
N CYS A 160 -10.34 -20.96 23.55
CA CYS A 160 -9.68 -21.16 24.83
C CYS A 160 -10.31 -20.31 25.96
N THR A 161 -10.81 -19.10 25.67
CA THR A 161 -11.45 -18.25 26.70
C THR A 161 -12.76 -18.82 27.25
N THR A 162 -13.44 -19.70 26.52
CA THR A 162 -14.70 -20.32 26.95
C THR A 162 -14.48 -21.46 27.96
N THR A 163 -13.23 -21.85 28.22
CA THR A 163 -12.91 -22.94 29.14
C THR A 163 -13.28 -22.58 30.59
N ALA A 164 -14.10 -23.42 31.25
CA ALA A 164 -14.69 -23.14 32.56
C ALA A 164 -13.73 -23.04 33.76
N ASN A 165 -12.45 -23.45 33.61
CA ASN A 165 -11.47 -23.53 34.70
C ASN A 165 -10.25 -22.62 34.49
N LEU A 166 -10.42 -21.50 33.81
CA LEU A 166 -9.29 -20.65 33.44
C LEU A 166 -8.93 -19.66 34.56
N PRO A 167 -7.67 -19.57 35.03
CA PRO A 167 -7.28 -18.55 35.98
C PRO A 167 -7.33 -17.15 35.34
N TYR A 168 -7.61 -16.12 36.14
CA TYR A 168 -7.74 -14.73 35.67
C TYR A 168 -6.53 -14.24 34.85
N GLY A 169 -5.31 -14.62 35.25
CA GLY A 169 -4.11 -14.28 34.49
C GLY A 169 -4.07 -14.90 33.09
N ALA A 170 -4.44 -16.17 32.96
CA ALA A 170 -4.51 -16.83 31.65
C ALA A 170 -5.63 -16.24 30.79
N TYR A 171 -6.76 -15.87 31.41
CA TYR A 171 -7.83 -15.15 30.71
C TYR A 171 -7.34 -13.82 30.11
N LEU A 172 -6.56 -13.02 30.85
CA LEU A 172 -5.97 -11.78 30.31
C LEU A 172 -4.99 -12.05 29.16
N VAL A 173 -4.17 -13.10 29.25
CA VAL A 173 -3.24 -13.47 28.17
C VAL A 173 -4.00 -13.88 26.91
N LEU A 174 -5.05 -14.70 27.03
CA LEU A 174 -5.89 -15.06 25.89
C LEU A 174 -6.57 -13.84 25.28
N ARG A 175 -7.01 -12.87 26.11
CA ARG A 175 -7.54 -11.59 25.65
C ARG A 175 -6.51 -10.77 24.89
N LEU A 176 -5.25 -10.75 25.36
CA LEU A 176 -4.16 -10.10 24.63
C LEU A 176 -3.98 -10.74 23.25
N LEU A 177 -3.97 -12.08 23.19
CA LEU A 177 -3.84 -12.82 21.93
C LEU A 177 -5.02 -12.58 20.97
N GLN A 178 -6.24 -12.46 21.48
CA GLN A 178 -7.39 -12.04 20.66
C GLN A 178 -7.17 -10.63 20.07
N GLY A 179 -6.72 -9.67 20.86
CA GLY A 179 -6.42 -8.32 20.38
C GLY A 179 -5.31 -8.31 19.32
N ILE A 180 -4.28 -9.13 19.51
CA ILE A 180 -3.20 -9.32 18.54
C ILE A 180 -3.73 -9.94 17.23
N GLY A 181 -4.58 -10.96 17.32
CA GLY A 181 -5.16 -11.61 16.14
C GLY A 181 -6.15 -10.74 15.36
N ALA A 182 -6.85 -9.85 16.06
CA ALA A 182 -7.84 -8.91 15.52
C ALA A 182 -7.21 -7.69 14.81
N GLY A 183 -6.00 -7.29 15.20
CA GLY A 183 -5.33 -6.07 14.71
C GLY A 183 -5.08 -5.99 13.20
N PRO A 184 -4.59 -7.03 12.52
CA PRO A 184 -4.14 -6.90 11.12
C PRO A 184 -5.29 -6.70 10.15
N ALA A 185 -6.48 -7.22 10.45
CA ALA A 185 -7.69 -7.01 9.64
C ALA A 185 -8.03 -5.53 9.47
N LEU A 186 -7.72 -4.68 10.47
CA LEU A 186 -7.98 -3.24 10.38
C LEU A 186 -7.02 -2.52 9.44
N ASN A 187 -5.77 -2.99 9.31
CA ASN A 187 -4.77 -2.34 8.46
C ASN A 187 -4.84 -2.83 7.00
N VAL A 188 -5.15 -4.11 6.79
CA VAL A 188 -5.26 -4.71 5.47
C VAL A 188 -6.36 -4.04 4.62
N GLY A 189 -7.48 -3.64 5.24
CA GLY A 189 -8.54 -2.90 4.54
C GLY A 189 -8.10 -1.58 3.92
N PHE A 190 -7.34 -0.76 4.66
CA PHE A 190 -6.78 0.48 4.13
C PHE A 190 -5.87 0.23 2.93
N ALA A 191 -5.04 -0.81 3.06
CA ALA A 191 -4.09 -1.17 2.04
C ALA A 191 -4.81 -1.67 0.77
N ILE A 192 -5.87 -2.48 0.89
CA ILE A 192 -6.67 -2.95 -0.25
C ILE A 192 -7.29 -1.77 -0.99
N VAL A 193 -7.84 -0.79 -0.26
CA VAL A 193 -8.41 0.42 -0.86
C VAL A 193 -7.36 1.22 -1.64
N GLN A 194 -6.13 1.29 -1.14
CA GLN A 194 -5.02 1.93 -1.85
C GLN A 194 -4.69 1.18 -3.15
N ASP A 195 -4.58 -0.16 -3.10
CA ASP A 195 -4.22 -0.99 -4.25
C ASP A 195 -5.25 -0.98 -5.38
N ILE A 196 -6.54 -0.74 -5.09
CA ILE A 196 -7.58 -0.64 -6.13
C ILE A 196 -7.70 0.76 -6.74
N THR A 197 -7.09 1.77 -6.10
CA THR A 197 -7.23 3.18 -6.49
C THR A 197 -6.02 3.71 -7.25
N TYR A 198 -4.83 3.16 -6.98
CA TYR A 198 -3.54 3.60 -7.54
C TYR A 198 -2.85 2.46 -8.28
#